data_AF-A0A8T6UVX9-F1
#
_entry.id   AF-A0A8T6UVX9-F1
#
_cell.length_a   1.000
_cell.length_b   1.000
_cell.length_c   1.000
_cell.angle_alpha   90.00
_cell.angle_beta   90.00
_cell.angle_gamma   90.00
#
_symmetry.space_group_name_H-M   'P 1'
#
loop_
_entity.id
_entity.type
_entity.pdbx_description
1 polymer ?
#
loop_
_entity_poly.entity_id
_entity_poly.type
_entity_poly.pdbx_seq_one_letter_code
_entity_poly.pdbx_strand_id
1 'polypeptide(L)'
;MPDEKFLDKDHEIKVVSSLDYVNYLETYVPEVPPLYTGMAMLDKHMGGAMPGEVWVLSGVPKHGKSTFMRTLINEYYQRGVLSMVFSFEESNT
;
A
#
# COMPACT_ATOMS: atom_id res chain seq x y z
N MET A 1 -3.40 12.65 12.32
CA MET A 1 -3.81 14.07 12.39
C MET A 1 -3.34 14.74 11.11
N PRO A 2 -4.10 15.70 10.54
CA PRO A 2 -3.64 16.46 9.37
C PRO A 2 -2.37 17.23 9.72
N ASP A 3 -1.43 17.36 8.78
CA ASP A 3 -0.25 18.22 8.96
C ASP A 3 -0.71 19.68 9.12
N GLU A 4 -0.05 20.44 10.02
CA GLU A 4 -0.39 21.85 10.30
C GLU A 4 -0.44 22.71 9.03
N LYS A 5 0.30 22.33 7.98
CA LYS A 5 0.29 23.02 6.68
C LYS A 5 -1.03 22.91 5.90
N PHE A 6 -1.88 21.95 6.26
CA PHE A 6 -3.22 21.76 5.71
C PHE A 6 -4.32 22.29 6.62
N LEU A 7 -3.95 23.06 7.66
CA LEU A 7 -4.90 23.76 8.51
C LEU A 7 -4.90 25.26 8.17
N ASP A 8 -6.05 25.90 8.31
CA ASP A 8 -6.14 27.36 8.29
C ASP A 8 -5.83 27.96 9.67
N LYS A 9 -6.01 29.28 9.82
CA LYS A 9 -5.71 29.99 11.09
C LYS A 9 -6.61 29.55 12.24
N ASP A 10 -7.79 29.03 11.94
CA ASP A 10 -8.78 28.56 12.90
C ASP A 10 -8.66 27.06 13.17
N HIS A 11 -7.59 26.42 12.64
CA HIS A 11 -7.32 24.99 12.71
C HIS A 11 -8.37 24.13 11.99
N GLU A 12 -9.07 24.70 11.00
CA GLU A 12 -9.96 23.96 10.11
C GLU A 12 -9.20 23.41 8.89
N ILE A 13 -9.73 22.37 8.27
CA ILE A 13 -9.12 21.74 7.08
C ILE A 13 -9.14 22.74 5.93
N LYS A 14 -7.96 23.17 5.51
CA LYS A 14 -7.78 24.06 4.36
C LYS A 14 -7.93 23.28 3.06
N VAL A 15 -8.78 23.77 2.15
CA VAL A 15 -8.79 23.27 0.77
C VAL A 15 -7.49 23.66 0.08
N VAL A 16 -6.75 22.66 -0.40
CA VAL A 16 -5.50 22.84 -1.16
C VAL A 16 -5.66 22.29 -2.57
N SER A 17 -4.89 22.83 -3.52
CA SER A 17 -4.84 22.25 -4.86
C SER A 17 -4.11 20.91 -4.83
N SER A 18 -4.45 20.00 -5.75
CA SER A 18 -3.73 18.72 -5.88
C SER A 18 -2.24 18.92 -6.17
N LEU A 19 -1.88 20.01 -6.85
CA LEU A 19 -0.49 20.35 -7.14
C LEU A 19 0.27 20.72 -5.87
N ASP A 20 -0.31 21.56 -5.01
CA ASP A 20 0.31 21.92 -3.72
C ASP A 20 0.49 20.69 -2.83
N TYR A 21 -0.48 19.77 -2.87
CA TYR A 21 -0.40 18.51 -2.14
C TYR A 21 0.73 17.61 -2.66
N VAL A 22 0.85 17.44 -3.99
CA VAL A 22 1.95 16.68 -4.59
C VAL A 22 3.32 17.29 -4.25
N ASN A 23 3.47 18.61 -4.40
CA ASN A 23 4.71 19.31 -4.04
C ASN A 23 5.06 19.11 -2.55
N TYR A 24 4.05 19.13 -1.67
CA TYR A 24 4.24 18.83 -0.27
C TYR A 24 4.75 17.39 -0.06
N LEU A 25 4.15 16.40 -0.72
CA LEU A 25 4.58 15.00 -0.63
C LEU A 25 6.04 14.86 -1.09
N GLU A 26 6.40 15.43 -2.24
CA GLU A 26 7.76 15.38 -2.78
C GLU A 26 8.79 16.08 -1.88
N THR A 27 8.39 17.13 -1.17
CA THR A 27 9.31 17.93 -0.35
C THR A 27 9.48 17.36 1.05
N TYR A 28 8.41 16.86 1.66
CA TYR A 28 8.37 16.59 3.10
C TYR A 28 8.12 15.12 3.45
N VAL A 29 7.59 14.32 2.53
CA VAL A 29 7.40 12.89 2.76
C VAL A 29 8.64 12.16 2.27
N PRO A 30 9.38 11.47 3.15
CA PRO A 30 10.56 10.73 2.72
C PRO A 30 10.17 9.67 1.70
N GLU A 31 11.00 9.51 0.66
CA GLU A 31 10.83 8.41 -0.28
C GLU A 31 10.92 7.08 0.47
N VAL A 32 9.85 6.30 0.38
CA VAL A 32 9.82 4.95 0.92
C VAL A 32 10.03 3.99 -0.24
N PRO A 33 11.00 3.06 -0.15
CA PRO A 33 11.27 2.14 -1.24
C PRO A 33 10.08 1.21 -1.49
N PRO A 34 9.87 0.75 -2.73
CA PRO A 34 8.82 -0.20 -3.05
C PRO A 34 9.01 -1.52 -2.28
N LEU A 35 7.89 -2.14 -1.91
CA LEU A 35 7.85 -3.49 -1.38
C LEU A 35 7.78 -4.49 -2.53
N TYR A 36 8.87 -5.23 -2.75
CA TYR A 36 8.94 -6.25 -3.79
C TYR A 36 8.29 -7.56 -3.36
N THR A 37 7.59 -8.19 -4.30
CA THR A 37 6.79 -9.39 -4.10
C THR A 37 7.62 -10.66 -3.90
N GLY A 38 8.92 -10.61 -4.23
CA GLY A 38 9.82 -11.77 -4.25
C GLY A 38 9.67 -12.61 -5.53
N MET A 39 8.73 -12.26 -6.41
CA MET A 39 8.52 -12.90 -7.70
C MET A 39 9.20 -12.07 -8.79
N ALA A 40 10.40 -12.46 -9.20
CA ALA A 40 11.25 -11.68 -10.11
C ALA A 40 10.53 -11.20 -11.39
N MET A 41 9.66 -12.03 -11.97
CA MET A 41 8.88 -11.63 -13.15
C MET A 41 7.87 -10.54 -12.82
N LEU A 42 7.15 -10.65 -11.71
CA LEU A 42 6.17 -9.65 -11.31
C LEU A 42 6.85 -8.34 -10.90
N ASP A 43 7.93 -8.43 -10.12
CA ASP A 43 8.72 -7.27 -9.69
C ASP A 43 9.31 -6.50 -10.87
N LYS A 44 9.76 -7.22 -11.92
CA LYS A 44 10.24 -6.60 -13.15
C LYS A 44 9.16 -5.79 -13.89
N HIS A 45 7.91 -6.26 -13.89
CA HIS A 45 6.84 -5.60 -14.64
C HIS A 45 6.12 -4.52 -13.82
N MET A 46 6.02 -4.70 -12.50
CA MET A 46 5.26 -3.82 -11.62
C MET A 46 6.13 -2.82 -10.86
N GLY A 47 7.42 -3.11 -10.68
CA GLY A 47 8.31 -2.27 -9.87
C GLY A 47 8.16 -2.44 -8.36
N GLY A 48 7.34 -3.40 -7.91
CA GLY A 48 6.96 -3.57 -6.49
C GLY A 48 5.76 -2.71 -6.11
N ALA A 49 5.26 -2.86 -4.89
CA ALA A 49 4.14 -2.10 -4.35
C ALA A 49 4.62 -0.83 -3.66
N MET A 50 4.12 0.33 -4.07
CA MET A 50 4.44 1.60 -3.42
C MET A 50 3.52 1.85 -2.22
N PRO A 51 4.00 2.54 -1.16
CA PRO A 51 3.13 2.93 -0.06
C PRO A 51 1.97 3.80 -0.53
N GLY A 52 0.76 3.48 -0.07
CA GLY A 52 -0.47 4.14 -0.50
C GLY A 52 -1.10 3.55 -1.76
N GLU A 53 -0.44 2.63 -2.46
CA GLU A 53 -1.06 1.90 -3.57
C GLU A 53 -2.07 0.86 -3.09
N VAL A 54 -3.06 0.61 -3.94
CA VAL A 54 -4.05 -0.45 -3.77
C VAL A 54 -3.87 -1.45 -4.91
N TRP A 55 -3.54 -2.68 -4.56
CA TRP A 55 -3.43 -3.79 -5.50
C TRP A 55 -4.72 -4.62 -5.49
N VAL A 56 -5.31 -4.82 -6.67
CA VAL A 56 -6.53 -5.64 -6.83
C VAL A 56 -6.17 -6.92 -7.56
N LEU A 57 -6.27 -8.05 -6.84
CA LEU A 57 -6.08 -9.38 -7.43
C LEU A 57 -7.43 -10.02 -7.75
N SER A 58 -7.72 -10.20 -9.03
CA SER A 58 -8.96 -10.80 -9.51
C SER A 58 -8.71 -12.12 -10.26
N GLY A 59 -9.74 -12.96 -10.32
CA GLY A 59 -9.66 -14.25 -11.01
C GLY A 59 -10.68 -15.25 -10.50
N VAL A 60 -10.90 -16.31 -11.26
CA VAL A 60 -11.81 -17.41 -10.90
C VAL A 60 -11.36 -18.14 -9.62
N PRO A 61 -12.29 -18.78 -8.87
CA PRO A 61 -11.94 -19.59 -7.70
C PRO A 61 -10.85 -20.63 -8.01
N LYS A 62 -10.06 -20.99 -7.00
CA LYS A 62 -8.97 -21.98 -7.09
C LYS A 62 -7.77 -21.62 -8.01
N HIS A 63 -7.68 -20.38 -8.49
CA HIS A 63 -6.53 -19.89 -9.30
C HIS A 63 -5.38 -19.32 -8.46
N GLY A 64 -5.23 -19.78 -7.23
CA GLY A 64 -4.08 -19.41 -6.40
C GLY A 64 -4.07 -17.99 -5.84
N LYS A 65 -5.17 -17.22 -5.91
CA LYS A 65 -5.22 -15.86 -5.35
C LYS A 65 -4.84 -15.80 -3.87
N SER A 66 -5.46 -16.65 -3.05
CA SER A 66 -5.16 -16.73 -1.61
C SER A 66 -3.74 -17.25 -1.36
N THR A 67 -3.24 -18.15 -2.23
CA THR A 67 -1.85 -18.62 -2.18
C THR A 67 -0.87 -17.49 -2.47
N PHE A 68 -1.11 -16.71 -3.52
CA PHE A 68 -0.32 -15.54 -3.89
C PHE A 68 -0.25 -14.54 -2.74
N MET A 69 -1.40 -14.17 -2.15
CA MET A 69 -1.44 -13.25 -1.01
C MET A 69 -0.65 -13.79 0.20
N ARG A 70 -0.76 -15.09 0.51
CA ARG A 70 0.03 -15.70 1.59
C ARG A 70 1.53 -15.67 1.31
N THR A 71 1.95 -15.94 0.08
CA THR A 71 3.35 -15.84 -0.32
C THR A 71 3.87 -14.42 -0.16
N LEU A 72 3.09 -13.43 -0.59
CA LEU A 72 3.44 -12.02 -0.48
C LEU A 72 3.58 -11.57 0.99
N ILE A 73 2.62 -11.96 1.84
CA ILE A 73 2.69 -11.71 3.30
C ILE A 73 3.93 -12.35 3.92
N ASN A 74 4.24 -13.59 3.55
CA ASN A 74 5.42 -14.27 4.07
C ASN A 74 6.71 -13.58 3.62
N GLU A 75 6.81 -13.17 2.36
CA GLU A 75 7.96 -12.40 1.86
C GLU A 75 8.15 -11.10 2.66
N TYR A 76 7.06 -10.37 2.90
CA TYR A 76 7.08 -9.14 3.69
C TYR A 76 7.49 -9.39 5.13
N TYR A 77 6.98 -10.46 5.75
CA TYR A 77 7.36 -10.86 7.09
C TYR A 77 8.86 -11.18 7.20
N GLN A 78 9.44 -11.90 6.24
CA GLN A 78 10.88 -12.19 6.20
C GLN A 78 11.74 -10.92 6.11
N ARG A 79 11.18 -9.83 5.58
CA ARG A 79 11.83 -8.51 5.49
C ARG A 79 11.54 -7.61 6.71
N GLY A 80 10.89 -8.14 7.74
CA GLY A 80 10.53 -7.41 8.95
C GLY A 80 9.32 -6.49 8.79
N VAL A 81 8.54 -6.64 7.73
CA VAL A 81 7.33 -5.85 7.49
C VAL A 81 6.13 -6.54 8.13
N LEU A 82 5.45 -5.83 9.02
CA LEU A 82 4.25 -6.31 9.68
C LEU A 82 3.05 -6.22 8.74
N SER A 83 2.33 -7.33 8.61
CA SER A 83 1.15 -7.45 7.75
C SER A 83 -0.11 -7.67 8.58
N MET A 84 -1.22 -7.06 8.15
CA MET A 84 -2.53 -7.27 8.73
C MET A 84 -3.44 -7.94 7.70
N VAL A 85 -4.15 -8.99 8.10
CA VAL A 85 -5.04 -9.75 7.22
C VAL A 85 -6.45 -9.67 7.76
N PHE A 86 -7.37 -9.17 6.94
CA PHE A 86 -8.80 -9.23 7.17
C PHE A 86 -9.38 -10.32 6.28
N SER A 87 -9.91 -11.38 6.88
CA SER A 87 -10.58 -12.46 6.16
C SER A 87 -12.07 -12.42 6.46
N PHE A 88 -12.86 -12.31 5.41
CA PHE A 88 -14.33 -12.40 5.46
C PHE A 88 -14.84 -13.73 4.92
N GLU A 89 -13.95 -14.61 4.47
CA GLU A 89 -14.32 -15.96 4.05
C GLU A 89 -14.65 -16.81 5.29
N GLU A 90 -15.85 -17.41 5.31
CA GLU A 90 -16.23 -18.36 6.35
C GLU A 90 -15.32 -19.59 6.27
N SER A 91 -14.62 -19.85 7.36
CA SER A 91 -13.99 -21.16 7.56
C SER A 91 -15.12 -22.12 7.88
N ASN A 92 -15.66 -22.79 6.87
CA ASN A 92 -16.54 -23.94 7.09
C ASN A 92 -15.70 -25.07 7.69
N THR A 93 -15.47 -24.98 9.01
CA THR A 93 -15.08 -26.11 9.88
C THR A 93 -16.21 -27.10 10.01
#